data_AF-A0A396S7M7-F1
#
_entry.id   AF-A0A396S7M7-F1
#
_cell.length_a   1.000
_cell.length_b   1.000
_cell.length_c   1.000
_cell.angle_alpha   90.00
_cell.angle_beta   90.00
_cell.angle_gamma   90.00
#
_symmetry.space_group_name_H-M   'P 1'
#
loop_
_entity.id
_entity.type
_entity.pdbx_description
1 polymer ?
#
loop_
_entity_poly.entity_id
_entity_poly.type
_entity_poly.pdbx_seq_one_letter_code
_entity_poly.pdbx_strand_id
1 'polypeptide(L)'
;MTNQSCGTSKIAGASFSLHPMSDDFIDIITGALKEVDTAKVWMKTDDVTTTVRGKMVHIFDVTSAIFLNAAKSGKHIAFQATYSIGCPGDSQGDVYLVEDDQPANALTCEQINQHIAAKFSLYPLGNDSYMDVIYQQIEAIKEYASVTPAHYSTRLEGDASKIFKGLQTVFEEVVNAGSSHTVMTVSISANSPSHGGDQNE
;
A
#
# COMPACT_ATOMS: atom_id res chain seq x y z
N MET A 1 28.24 -21.23 10.69
CA MET A 1 27.57 -19.98 11.11
C MET A 1 27.87 -18.94 10.05
N THR A 2 26.97 -18.83 9.07
CA THR A 2 27.07 -17.85 7.99
C THR A 2 26.68 -16.48 8.55
N ASN A 3 27.62 -15.53 8.50
CA ASN A 3 27.38 -14.13 8.84
C ASN A 3 26.29 -13.57 7.91
N GLN A 4 25.05 -13.51 8.41
CA GLN A 4 24.00 -12.70 7.82
C GLN A 4 24.44 -11.24 7.93
N SER A 5 24.77 -10.64 6.79
CA SER A 5 24.95 -9.20 6.65
C SER A 5 23.64 -8.52 7.00
N CYS A 6 23.49 -8.11 8.25
CA CYS A 6 22.31 -7.43 8.75
C CYS A 6 22.43 -5.93 8.47
N GLY A 7 21.41 -5.37 7.82
CA GLY A 7 21.23 -3.93 7.61
C GLY A 7 21.64 -3.46 6.22
N THR A 8 20.74 -2.68 5.58
CA THR A 8 20.86 -1.96 4.29
C THR A 8 20.20 -2.54 3.02
N SER A 9 19.33 -3.55 3.11
CA SER A 9 18.45 -3.85 1.97
C SER A 9 17.50 -2.65 1.75
N LYS A 10 17.73 -1.87 0.69
CA LYS A 10 16.83 -0.80 0.22
C LYS A 10 15.61 -1.37 -0.53
N ILE A 11 15.45 -2.69 -0.54
CA ILE A 11 14.32 -3.36 -1.18
C ILE A 11 13.10 -3.13 -0.31
N ALA A 12 12.11 -2.46 -0.87
CA ALA A 12 10.78 -2.40 -0.31
C ALA A 12 9.95 -3.57 -0.87
N GLY A 13 9.03 -4.07 -0.06
CA GLY A 13 8.08 -5.09 -0.45
C GLY A 13 6.68 -4.75 0.00
N ALA A 14 5.70 -5.26 -0.74
CA ALA A 14 4.29 -5.26 -0.35
C ALA A 14 3.71 -6.66 -0.60
N SER A 15 3.14 -7.28 0.42
CA SER A 15 2.27 -8.45 0.25
C SER A 15 0.83 -7.96 0.41
N PHE A 16 0.00 -8.18 -0.62
CA PHE A 16 -1.36 -7.67 -0.66
C PHE A 16 -2.37 -8.72 -1.13
N SER A 17 -3.63 -8.52 -0.75
CA SER A 17 -4.79 -9.28 -1.21
C SER A 17 -5.89 -8.34 -1.67
N LEU A 18 -6.61 -8.77 -2.71
CA LEU A 18 -7.71 -8.06 -3.32
C LEU A 18 -8.98 -8.90 -3.16
N HIS A 19 -10.04 -8.30 -2.62
CA HIS A 19 -11.28 -8.98 -2.28
C HIS A 19 -12.45 -8.26 -2.95
N PRO A 20 -12.81 -8.62 -4.19
CA PRO A 20 -14.06 -8.20 -4.79
C PRO A 20 -15.22 -8.94 -4.14
N MET A 21 -16.20 -8.23 -3.61
CA MET A 21 -17.45 -8.81 -3.11
C MET A 21 -18.42 -9.03 -4.29
N SER A 22 -18.07 -9.93 -5.20
CA SER A 22 -18.79 -10.22 -6.45
C SER A 22 -18.55 -11.67 -6.88
N ASP A 23 -19.52 -12.30 -7.53
CA ASP A 23 -19.35 -13.65 -8.12
C ASP A 23 -18.28 -13.65 -9.23
N ASP A 24 -18.11 -12.51 -9.91
CA ASP A 24 -17.09 -12.27 -10.94
C ASP A 24 -15.69 -11.96 -10.35
N PHE A 25 -15.40 -12.33 -9.10
CA PHE A 25 -14.16 -11.94 -8.40
C PHE A 25 -12.88 -12.36 -9.16
N ILE A 26 -12.89 -13.52 -9.82
CA ILE A 26 -11.74 -14.01 -10.59
C ILE A 26 -11.39 -13.03 -11.72
N ASP A 27 -12.40 -12.60 -12.48
CA ASP A 27 -12.21 -11.71 -13.61
C ASP A 27 -11.77 -10.32 -13.16
N ILE A 28 -12.32 -9.82 -12.04
CA ILE A 28 -11.91 -8.54 -11.45
C ILE A 28 -10.45 -8.58 -10.99
N ILE A 29 -10.04 -9.62 -10.24
CA ILE A 29 -8.67 -9.76 -9.75
C ILE A 29 -7.69 -9.90 -10.91
N THR A 30 -7.95 -10.84 -11.83
CA THR A 30 -7.04 -11.11 -12.94
C THR A 30 -7.02 -9.99 -13.98
N GLY A 31 -8.13 -9.28 -14.17
CA GLY A 31 -8.21 -8.07 -14.99
C GLY A 31 -7.38 -6.94 -14.41
N ALA A 32 -7.55 -6.62 -13.13
CA ALA A 32 -6.80 -5.58 -12.45
C ALA A 32 -5.27 -5.81 -12.48
N LEU A 33 -4.83 -7.07 -12.35
CA LEU A 33 -3.41 -7.44 -12.46
C LEU A 33 -2.86 -7.28 -13.89
N LYS A 34 -3.67 -7.54 -14.93
CA LYS A 34 -3.25 -7.47 -16.34
C LYS A 34 -3.17 -6.05 -16.88
N GLU A 35 -3.98 -5.14 -16.37
CA GLU A 35 -4.04 -3.74 -16.84
C GLU A 35 -2.90 -2.86 -16.33
N VAL A 36 -2.15 -3.33 -15.32
CA VAL A 36 -1.10 -2.56 -14.65
C VAL A 36 0.26 -2.88 -15.28
N ASP A 37 1.05 -1.85 -15.53
CA ASP A 37 2.45 -2.02 -15.91
C ASP A 37 3.25 -2.44 -14.68
N THR A 38 3.67 -3.71 -14.65
CA THR A 38 4.48 -4.28 -13.58
C THR A 38 5.94 -4.46 -13.96
N ALA A 39 6.42 -3.84 -15.06
CA ALA A 39 7.78 -4.06 -15.56
C ALA A 39 8.88 -3.64 -14.57
N LYS A 40 8.56 -2.71 -13.66
CA LYS A 40 9.51 -2.15 -12.68
C LYS A 40 9.54 -2.87 -11.32
N VAL A 41 8.78 -3.95 -11.17
CA VAL A 41 8.68 -4.70 -9.91
C VAL A 41 8.77 -6.19 -10.13
N TRP A 42 9.37 -6.89 -9.18
CA TRP A 42 9.23 -8.34 -9.11
C TRP A 42 7.87 -8.64 -8.48
N MET A 43 7.13 -9.59 -9.04
CA MET A 43 5.80 -9.93 -8.56
C MET A 43 5.60 -11.45 -8.57
N LYS A 44 4.98 -11.97 -7.52
CA LYS A 44 4.58 -13.37 -7.40
C LYS A 44 3.26 -13.50 -6.67
N THR A 45 2.35 -14.27 -7.23
CA THR A 45 1.03 -14.56 -6.65
C THR A 45 0.97 -16.00 -6.17
N ASP A 46 0.44 -16.21 -4.97
CA ASP A 46 0.02 -17.50 -4.44
C ASP A 46 -1.49 -17.49 -4.14
N ASP A 47 -1.99 -18.51 -3.44
CA ASP A 47 -3.40 -18.66 -3.12
C ASP A 47 -3.91 -17.70 -2.04
N VAL A 48 -3.03 -16.95 -1.37
CA VAL A 48 -3.37 -16.02 -0.30
C VAL A 48 -3.12 -14.57 -0.72
N THR A 49 -1.96 -14.28 -1.31
CA THR A 49 -1.52 -12.91 -1.60
C THR A 49 -0.77 -12.80 -2.93
N THR A 50 -0.65 -11.56 -3.40
CA THR A 50 0.38 -11.18 -4.36
C THR A 50 1.47 -10.41 -3.63
N THR A 51 2.72 -10.85 -3.77
CA THR A 51 3.91 -10.18 -3.25
C THR A 51 4.57 -9.39 -4.36
N VAL A 52 4.88 -8.12 -4.09
CA VAL A 52 5.58 -7.19 -4.97
C VAL A 52 6.86 -6.74 -4.28
N ARG A 53 7.99 -6.74 -4.97
CA ARG A 53 9.29 -6.29 -4.45
C ARG A 53 10.00 -5.36 -5.44
N GLY A 54 10.64 -4.30 -4.92
CA GLY A 54 11.34 -3.32 -5.75
C GLY A 54 11.67 -2.04 -4.99
N LYS A 55 11.78 -0.92 -5.72
CA LYS A 55 11.87 0.41 -5.10
C LYS A 55 10.54 0.81 -4.49
N MET A 56 10.58 1.60 -3.43
CA MET A 56 9.38 2.06 -2.72
C MET A 56 8.36 2.75 -3.65
N VAL A 57 8.83 3.69 -4.47
CA VAL A 57 7.99 4.38 -5.46
C VAL A 57 7.26 3.40 -6.40
N HIS A 58 7.93 2.34 -6.86
CA HIS A 58 7.36 1.38 -7.80
C HIS A 58 6.38 0.41 -7.14
N ILE A 59 6.64 0.01 -5.89
CA ILE A 59 5.68 -0.87 -5.18
C ILE A 59 4.37 -0.12 -4.89
N PHE A 60 4.43 1.16 -4.49
CA PHE A 60 3.22 1.96 -4.26
C PHE A 60 2.50 2.30 -5.56
N ASP A 61 3.24 2.57 -6.64
CA ASP A 61 2.67 2.75 -7.98
C ASP A 61 1.86 1.52 -8.41
N VAL A 62 2.47 0.34 -8.36
CA VAL A 62 1.81 -0.91 -8.80
C VAL A 62 0.64 -1.29 -7.89
N THR A 63 0.79 -1.25 -6.56
CA THR A 63 -0.31 -1.64 -5.66
C THR A 63 -1.50 -0.68 -5.75
N SER A 64 -1.25 0.63 -5.89
CA SER A 64 -2.31 1.63 -6.07
C SER A 64 -3.02 1.45 -7.41
N ALA A 65 -2.27 1.21 -8.50
CA ALA A 65 -2.83 0.97 -9.82
C ALA A 65 -3.70 -0.29 -9.88
N ILE A 66 -3.26 -1.39 -9.25
CA ILE A 66 -4.03 -2.63 -9.17
C ILE A 66 -5.34 -2.40 -8.43
N PHE A 67 -5.29 -1.73 -7.27
CA PHE A 67 -6.48 -1.41 -6.51
C PHE A 67 -7.45 -0.51 -7.30
N LEU A 68 -6.94 0.54 -7.95
CA LEU A 68 -7.76 1.47 -8.73
C LEU A 68 -8.41 0.78 -9.95
N ASN A 69 -7.68 -0.08 -10.67
CA ASN A 69 -8.25 -0.85 -11.77
C ASN A 69 -9.33 -1.84 -11.30
N ALA A 70 -9.15 -2.46 -10.13
CA ALA A 70 -10.22 -3.27 -9.53
C ALA A 70 -11.44 -2.42 -9.15
N ALA A 71 -11.22 -1.23 -8.58
CA ALA A 71 -12.29 -0.33 -8.15
C ALA A 71 -13.15 0.19 -9.31
N LYS A 72 -12.57 0.34 -10.53
CA LYS A 72 -13.30 0.70 -11.76
C LYS A 72 -14.44 -0.26 -12.11
N SER A 73 -14.41 -1.49 -11.60
CA SER A 73 -15.51 -2.45 -11.79
C SER A 73 -16.84 -1.98 -11.19
N GLY A 74 -16.82 -0.98 -10.30
CA GLY A 74 -17.98 -0.51 -9.55
C GLY A 74 -18.47 -1.48 -8.47
N LYS A 75 -17.83 -2.65 -8.33
CA LYS A 75 -18.10 -3.60 -7.24
C LYS A 75 -17.44 -3.14 -5.96
N HIS A 76 -17.95 -3.57 -4.81
CA HIS A 76 -17.28 -3.37 -3.53
C HIS A 76 -15.96 -4.13 -3.53
N ILE A 77 -14.86 -3.39 -3.45
CA ILE A 77 -13.50 -3.94 -3.39
C ILE A 77 -12.90 -3.63 -2.03
N ALA A 78 -12.49 -4.67 -1.30
CA ALA A 78 -11.56 -4.51 -0.18
C ALA A 78 -10.13 -4.87 -0.63
N PHE A 79 -9.16 -4.09 -0.18
CA PHE A 79 -7.74 -4.30 -0.43
C PHE A 79 -7.01 -4.28 0.90
N GLN A 80 -6.16 -5.29 1.14
CA GLN A 80 -5.31 -5.33 2.31
C GLN A 80 -3.87 -5.48 1.88
N ALA A 81 -2.95 -4.73 2.47
CA ALA A 81 -1.55 -4.88 2.20
C ALA A 81 -0.68 -4.67 3.44
N THR A 82 0.45 -5.35 3.45
CA THR A 82 1.54 -5.12 4.39
C THR A 82 2.76 -4.68 3.59
N TYR A 83 3.14 -3.42 3.77
CA TYR A 83 4.39 -2.85 3.25
C TYR A 83 5.50 -3.10 4.25
N SER A 84 6.69 -3.43 3.77
CA SER A 84 7.87 -3.67 4.60
C SER A 84 9.14 -3.22 3.90
N ILE A 85 10.09 -2.71 4.67
CA ILE A 85 11.45 -2.40 4.20
C ILE A 85 12.44 -2.62 5.34
N GLY A 86 13.64 -3.11 5.02
CA GLY A 86 14.70 -3.31 6.01
C GLY A 86 14.58 -4.57 6.87
N CYS A 87 13.78 -5.55 6.46
CA CYS A 87 13.61 -6.81 7.18
C CYS A 87 14.96 -7.55 7.38
N PRO A 88 15.33 -7.96 8.62
CA PRO A 88 16.54 -8.74 8.87
C PRO A 88 16.48 -10.10 8.17
N GLY A 89 17.48 -10.40 7.34
CA GLY A 89 17.54 -11.64 6.57
C GLY A 89 16.82 -11.59 5.22
N ASP A 90 16.38 -10.40 4.79
CA ASP A 90 15.86 -10.19 3.44
C ASP A 90 16.88 -10.61 2.37
N SER A 91 16.39 -11.30 1.34
CA SER A 91 17.25 -11.79 0.27
C SER A 91 17.53 -10.66 -0.73
N GLN A 92 18.77 -10.56 -1.23
CA GLN A 92 19.11 -9.59 -2.27
C GLN A 92 18.58 -9.96 -3.67
N GLY A 93 17.97 -11.14 -3.83
CA GLY A 93 17.34 -11.60 -5.08
C GLY A 93 15.87 -11.18 -5.20
N ASP A 94 15.25 -11.54 -6.33
CA ASP A 94 13.82 -11.30 -6.63
C ASP A 94 13.43 -9.81 -6.60
N VAL A 95 14.23 -8.97 -7.27
CA VAL A 95 14.02 -7.52 -7.37
C VAL A 95 14.55 -6.91 -8.67
N TYR A 96 13.92 -5.82 -9.10
CA TYR A 96 14.45 -4.92 -10.14
C TYR A 96 14.85 -3.59 -9.50
N LEU A 97 16.12 -3.48 -9.09
CA LEU A 97 16.66 -2.27 -8.43
C LEU A 97 17.29 -1.25 -9.41
N VAL A 98 17.46 -1.63 -10.68
CA VAL A 98 18.15 -0.81 -11.71
C VAL A 98 17.20 0.19 -12.39
N GLU A 99 15.92 0.15 -12.06
CA GLU A 99 14.90 1.05 -12.63
C GLU A 99 15.13 2.51 -12.21
N ASP A 100 14.62 3.46 -13.00
CA ASP A 100 14.56 4.87 -12.61
C ASP A 100 13.60 5.08 -11.41
N ASP A 101 13.32 6.33 -11.03
CA ASP A 101 12.33 6.65 -9.97
C ASP A 101 10.98 7.13 -10.57
N GLN A 102 10.74 6.89 -11.86
CA GLN A 102 9.51 7.31 -12.54
C GLN A 102 8.42 6.23 -12.41
N PRO A 103 7.27 6.52 -11.78
CA PRO A 103 6.15 5.57 -11.70
C PRO A 103 5.62 5.26 -13.11
N ALA A 104 5.35 4.00 -13.40
CA ALA A 104 4.88 3.56 -14.73
C ALA A 104 3.37 3.78 -14.91
N ASN A 105 2.61 3.78 -13.81
CA ASN A 105 1.14 3.79 -13.85
C ASN A 105 0.52 5.16 -13.49
N ALA A 106 1.32 6.13 -13.06
CA ALA A 106 0.84 7.43 -12.55
C ALA A 106 -0.17 8.13 -13.48
N LEU A 107 0.13 8.24 -14.78
CA LEU A 107 -0.77 8.89 -15.75
C LEU A 107 -2.14 8.19 -15.86
N THR A 108 -2.16 6.86 -15.79
CA THR A 108 -3.39 6.08 -15.84
C THR A 108 -4.16 6.20 -14.54
N CYS A 109 -3.47 6.23 -13.40
CA CYS A 109 -4.06 6.37 -12.07
C CYS A 109 -4.65 7.76 -11.83
N GLU A 110 -4.01 8.83 -12.31
CA GLU A 110 -4.48 10.21 -12.19
C GLU A 110 -5.84 10.46 -12.84
N GLN A 111 -6.23 9.62 -13.81
CA GLN A 111 -7.52 9.71 -14.49
C GLN A 111 -8.67 9.04 -13.70
N ILE A 112 -8.35 8.35 -12.60
CA ILE A 112 -9.31 7.54 -11.84
C ILE A 112 -9.68 8.30 -10.56
N ASN A 113 -10.82 8.98 -10.58
CA ASN A 113 -11.37 9.59 -9.38
C ASN A 113 -12.15 8.54 -8.58
N GLN A 114 -11.58 8.08 -7.47
CA GLN A 114 -12.16 7.03 -6.64
C GLN A 114 -12.12 7.46 -5.17
N HIS A 115 -13.30 7.67 -4.57
CA HIS A 115 -13.42 7.85 -3.13
C HIS A 115 -13.22 6.51 -2.41
N ILE A 116 -12.44 6.53 -1.32
CA ILE A 116 -12.15 5.35 -0.50
C ILE A 116 -12.18 5.68 0.98
N ALA A 117 -12.41 4.64 1.78
CA ALA A 117 -12.11 4.64 3.20
C ALA A 117 -10.95 3.67 3.46
N ALA A 118 -10.01 4.06 4.30
CA ALA A 118 -8.87 3.22 4.65
C ALA A 118 -8.61 3.22 6.16
N LYS A 119 -7.93 2.19 6.63
CA LYS A 119 -7.27 2.16 7.94
C LYS A 119 -5.82 1.78 7.73
N PHE A 120 -4.91 2.45 8.40
CA PHE A 120 -3.49 2.09 8.37
C PHE A 120 -2.85 2.10 9.75
N SER A 121 -1.79 1.32 9.90
CA SER A 121 -0.98 1.25 11.12
C SER A 121 0.50 1.22 10.74
N LEU A 122 1.32 2.01 11.42
CA LEU A 122 2.77 2.07 11.24
C LEU A 122 3.48 1.33 12.38
N TYR A 123 4.52 0.58 12.02
CA TYR A 123 5.35 -0.17 12.95
C TYR A 123 6.83 0.15 12.67
N PRO A 124 7.38 1.24 13.24
CA PRO A 124 8.81 1.51 13.23
C PRO A 124 9.51 0.54 14.20
N LEU A 125 9.99 -0.59 13.69
CA LEU A 125 10.57 -1.64 14.53
C LEU A 125 12.00 -1.27 14.96
N GLY A 126 12.35 -1.61 16.19
CA GLY A 126 13.69 -1.33 16.76
C GLY A 126 13.91 0.12 17.19
N ASN A 127 12.84 0.92 17.32
CA ASN A 127 12.90 2.29 17.82
C ASN A 127 12.12 2.41 19.14
N ASP A 128 12.80 2.76 20.25
CA ASP A 128 12.16 2.89 21.57
C ASP A 128 11.22 4.10 21.67
N SER A 129 11.39 5.10 20.79
CA SER A 129 10.56 6.29 20.65
C SER A 129 9.60 6.21 19.46
N TYR A 130 9.21 5.00 19.04
CA TYR A 130 8.37 4.78 17.85
C TYR A 130 7.03 5.54 17.88
N MET A 131 6.48 5.80 19.07
CA MET A 131 5.20 6.52 19.20
C MET A 131 5.29 7.98 18.75
N ASP A 132 6.40 8.68 19.02
CA ASP A 132 6.58 10.06 18.59
C ASP A 132 6.62 10.15 17.06
N VAL A 133 7.30 9.19 16.43
CA VAL A 133 7.35 9.03 14.97
C VAL A 133 5.94 8.76 14.41
N ILE A 134 5.17 7.86 15.02
CA ILE A 134 3.80 7.56 14.59
C ILE A 134 2.92 8.81 14.68
N TYR A 135 2.95 9.56 15.79
CA TYR A 135 2.13 10.76 15.92
C TYR A 135 2.50 11.84 14.89
N GLN A 136 3.80 12.04 14.63
CA GLN A 136 4.24 12.96 13.59
C GLN A 136 3.68 12.57 12.21
N GLN A 137 3.68 11.27 11.88
CA GLN A 137 3.15 10.79 10.61
C GLN A 137 1.61 10.86 10.53
N ILE A 138 0.90 10.65 11.65
CA ILE A 138 -0.56 10.87 11.71
C ILE A 138 -0.90 12.34 11.46
N GLU A 139 -0.10 13.28 11.96
CA GLU A 139 -0.29 14.70 11.64
C GLU A 139 0.03 15.01 10.17
N ALA A 140 1.13 14.46 9.63
CA ALA A 140 1.52 14.67 8.23
C ALA A 140 0.48 14.15 7.23
N ILE A 141 -0.14 12.99 7.47
CA ILE A 141 -1.08 12.39 6.52
C ILE A 141 -2.39 13.19 6.36
N LYS A 142 -2.69 14.12 7.28
CA LYS A 142 -3.87 15.01 7.20
C LYS A 142 -3.86 15.94 5.99
N GLU A 143 -2.69 16.20 5.39
CA GLU A 143 -2.60 16.96 4.13
C GLU A 143 -3.26 16.21 2.95
N TYR A 144 -3.33 14.88 3.04
CA TYR A 144 -3.76 14.01 1.94
C TYR A 144 -5.18 13.48 2.10
N ALA A 145 -5.70 13.40 3.34
CA ALA A 145 -6.96 12.75 3.65
C ALA A 145 -7.63 13.33 4.89
N SER A 146 -8.94 13.09 5.00
CA SER A 146 -9.66 13.27 6.27
C SER A 146 -9.25 12.16 7.23
N VAL A 147 -8.86 12.52 8.46
CA VAL A 147 -8.31 11.57 9.44
C VAL A 147 -9.22 11.48 10.66
N THR A 148 -9.57 10.25 11.07
CA THR A 148 -10.26 9.99 12.33
C THR A 148 -9.58 8.88 13.13
N PRO A 149 -9.62 8.95 14.48
CA PRO A 149 -9.08 7.89 15.32
C PRO A 149 -9.82 6.56 15.10
N ALA A 150 -9.11 5.45 15.15
CA ALA A 150 -9.66 4.12 15.27
C ALA A 150 -8.83 3.31 16.27
N HIS A 151 -9.41 2.29 16.89
CA HIS A 151 -8.59 1.41 17.72
C HIS A 151 -7.58 0.66 16.84
N TYR A 152 -6.32 0.64 17.31
CA TYR A 152 -5.19 -0.07 16.70
C TYR A 152 -4.74 0.45 15.32
N SER A 153 -5.33 1.53 14.82
CA SER A 153 -5.10 2.08 13.47
C SER A 153 -5.54 3.54 13.38
N THR A 154 -5.19 4.19 12.28
CA THR A 154 -5.71 5.52 11.93
C THR A 154 -6.64 5.37 10.73
N ARG A 155 -7.87 5.91 10.81
CA ARG A 155 -8.82 5.87 9.70
C ARG A 155 -8.61 7.07 8.79
N LEU A 156 -8.57 6.82 7.49
CA LEU A 156 -8.45 7.80 6.41
C LEU A 156 -9.70 7.75 5.54
N GLU A 157 -10.07 8.89 4.98
CA GLU A 157 -11.14 8.98 3.98
C GLU A 157 -10.87 10.12 2.99
N GLY A 158 -11.17 9.87 1.71
CA GLY A 158 -10.94 10.82 0.64
C GLY A 158 -10.62 10.15 -0.69
N ASP A 159 -9.99 10.92 -1.57
CA ASP A 159 -9.54 10.45 -2.89
C ASP A 159 -8.40 9.43 -2.77
N ALA A 160 -8.52 8.34 -3.53
CA ALA A 160 -7.57 7.24 -3.51
C ALA A 160 -6.15 7.66 -3.89
N SER A 161 -5.98 8.46 -4.96
CA SER A 161 -4.64 8.87 -5.41
C SER A 161 -3.92 9.67 -4.33
N LYS A 162 -4.65 10.58 -3.64
CA LYS A 162 -4.11 11.35 -2.51
C LYS A 162 -3.78 10.47 -1.32
N ILE A 163 -4.67 9.54 -0.95
CA ILE A 163 -4.42 8.63 0.18
C ILE A 163 -3.21 7.75 -0.08
N PHE A 164 -3.06 7.14 -1.26
CA PHE A 164 -1.88 6.35 -1.57
C PHE A 164 -0.60 7.19 -1.56
N LYS A 165 -0.66 8.43 -2.07
CA LYS A 165 0.46 9.36 -1.99
C LYS A 165 0.83 9.68 -0.54
N GLY A 166 -0.16 9.95 0.32
CA GLY A 166 0.05 10.19 1.74
C GLY A 166 0.64 8.98 2.47
N LEU A 167 0.14 7.78 2.20
CA LEU A 167 0.65 6.52 2.75
C LEU A 167 2.12 6.27 2.35
N GLN A 168 2.47 6.51 1.09
CA GLN A 168 3.86 6.44 0.63
C GLN A 168 4.73 7.47 1.36
N THR A 169 4.32 8.74 1.37
CA THR A 169 5.08 9.83 2.01
C THR A 169 5.36 9.51 3.47
N VAL A 170 4.36 9.12 4.26
CA VAL A 170 4.60 8.83 5.68
C VAL A 170 5.46 7.60 5.88
N PHE A 171 5.36 6.58 5.02
CA PHE A 171 6.19 5.39 5.10
C PHE A 171 7.66 5.72 4.77
N GLU A 172 7.91 6.56 3.76
CA GLU A 172 9.24 7.10 3.43
C GLU A 172 9.83 7.89 4.59
N GLU A 173 9.04 8.75 5.23
CA GLU A 173 9.49 9.58 6.35
C GLU A 173 9.85 8.75 7.59
N VAL A 174 9.14 7.66 7.90
CA VAL A 174 9.53 6.75 8.99
C VAL A 174 10.90 6.11 8.72
N VAL A 175 11.16 5.72 7.47
CA VAL A 175 12.45 5.15 7.07
C VAL A 175 13.55 6.22 7.17
N ASN A 176 13.29 7.43 6.68
CA ASN A 176 14.23 8.55 6.75
C ASN A 176 14.53 8.99 8.19
N ALA A 177 13.56 8.85 9.11
CA ALA A 177 13.74 9.08 10.54
C ALA A 177 14.64 8.04 11.24
N GLY A 178 15.20 7.08 10.50
CA GLY A 178 16.21 6.15 10.98
C GLY A 178 15.68 4.80 11.44
N SER A 179 14.43 4.45 11.13
CA SER A 179 13.91 3.10 11.40
C SER A 179 14.65 2.08 10.51
N SER A 180 15.30 1.10 11.14
CA SER A 180 16.06 0.06 10.44
C SER A 180 15.19 -1.02 9.81
N HIS A 181 13.97 -1.20 10.33
CA HIS A 181 12.94 -2.06 9.79
C HIS A 181 11.58 -1.39 10.01
N THR A 182 10.90 -1.07 8.93
CA THR A 182 9.57 -0.43 8.99
C THR A 182 8.54 -1.32 8.34
N VAL A 183 7.40 -1.49 9.01
CA VAL A 183 6.23 -2.17 8.48
C VAL A 183 5.02 -1.23 8.52
N MET A 184 4.19 -1.27 7.48
CA MET A 184 2.90 -0.58 7.45
C MET A 184 1.81 -1.54 6.98
N THR A 185 0.74 -1.66 7.76
CA THR A 185 -0.45 -2.39 7.30
C THR A 185 -1.50 -1.39 6.82
N VAL A 186 -2.20 -1.74 5.74
CA VAL A 186 -3.32 -0.95 5.22
C VAL A 186 -4.51 -1.87 4.95
N SER A 187 -5.70 -1.36 5.18
CA SER A 187 -6.97 -1.96 4.74
C SER A 187 -7.80 -0.86 4.10
N ILE A 188 -8.15 -1.03 2.83
CA ILE A 188 -8.78 -0.03 1.98
C ILE A 188 -10.08 -0.60 1.43
N SER A 189 -11.11 0.23 1.34
CA SER A 189 -12.43 -0.12 0.83
C SER A 189 -12.87 0.90 -0.22
N ALA A 190 -13.17 0.43 -1.43
CA ALA A 190 -13.83 1.17 -2.50
C ALA A 190 -15.24 0.63 -2.74
N ASN A 191 -16.18 1.52 -3.08
CA ASN A 191 -17.55 1.14 -3.45
C ASN A 191 -18.30 0.32 -2.39
N SER A 192 -17.97 0.53 -1.10
CA SER A 192 -18.72 -0.09 0.00
C SER A 192 -20.19 0.32 -0.08
N PRO A 193 -21.15 -0.62 0.05
CA PRO A 193 -22.57 -0.30 0.05
C PRO A 193 -22.97 0.64 1.20
N SER A 194 -22.20 0.64 2.29
CA SER A 194 -22.42 1.51 3.44
C SER A 194 -22.07 2.98 3.19
N HIS A 195 -21.31 3.33 2.14
CA HIS A 195 -20.98 4.73 1.85
C HIS A 195 -22.16 5.53 1.26
N GLY A 196 -23.23 4.85 0.81
CA GLY A 196 -24.48 5.47 0.35
C GLY A 196 -25.68 5.23 1.28
N GLY A 197 -25.45 4.61 2.44
CA GLY A 197 -26.49 4.19 3.38
C GLY A 197 -26.92 5.32 4.33
N ASP A 198 -27.49 6.37 3.76
CA ASP A 198 -28.36 7.36 4.45
C ASP A 198 -29.44 7.82 3.45
N GLN A 199 -30.01 6.86 2.71
CA GLN A 199 -31.19 7.05 1.87
C GLN A 199 -32.20 5.94 2.16
N ASN A 200 -32.93 6.11 3.27
CA ASN A 200 -34.03 5.31 3.81
C ASN A 200 -33.69 4.49 5.07
N GLU A 201 -33.71 5.17 6.22
CA GLU A 201 -34.44 4.70 7.41
C GLU A 201 -35.29 5.86 7.96
#